data_AF-A0A1S3DJU6-F1
#
_entry.id   AF-A0A1S3DJU6-F1
#
_cell.length_a   1.000
_cell.length_b   1.000
_cell.length_c   1.000
_cell.angle_alpha   90.00
_cell.angle_beta   90.00
_cell.angle_gamma   90.00
#
_symmetry.space_group_name_H-M   'P 1'
#
loop_
_entity.id
_entity.type
_entity.pdbx_description
1 polymer ?
#
loop_
_entity_poly.entity_id
_entity_poly.type
_entity_poly.pdbx_seq_one_letter_code
_entity_poly.pdbx_strand_id
1 'polypeptide(L)'
;MREPKKFRQPIGVFNVGIVLTALLFAITGMCGYMKYGTAAQGSMTLNIAEDQIMAQIVKLLYAFVIFFSYPLQNFVPLELLWMNYIKQHMVEYSEKKKLIVEYVFREVIVLITWAFALVIPHLDLLISLFGAFCLASL
;
A
#
# COMPACT_ATOMS: atom_id res chain seq x y z
N MET A 1 10.50 -5.53 -20.78
CA MET A 1 9.54 -5.29 -21.88
C MET A 1 10.29 -5.35 -23.20
N ARG A 2 9.82 -6.13 -24.18
CA ARG A 2 10.54 -6.37 -25.43
C ARG A 2 10.48 -5.18 -26.41
N GLU A 3 9.47 -4.33 -26.29
CA GLU A 3 9.29 -3.12 -27.11
C GLU A 3 8.86 -1.91 -26.25
N PRO A 4 9.78 -1.04 -25.82
CA PRO A 4 9.48 0.09 -24.93
C PRO A 4 8.65 1.20 -25.61
N LYS A 5 8.71 1.32 -26.94
CA LYS A 5 7.96 2.33 -27.69
C LYS A 5 6.44 2.13 -27.65
N LYS A 6 5.97 0.88 -27.57
CA LYS A 6 4.54 0.54 -27.44
C LYS A 6 3.98 0.79 -26.03
N PHE A 7 4.83 1.02 -25.05
CA PHE A 7 4.39 1.31 -23.68
C PHE A 7 3.73 2.69 -23.57
N ARG A 8 4.30 3.70 -24.26
CA ARG A 8 3.90 5.12 -24.16
C ARG A 8 2.99 5.60 -25.29
N GLN A 9 2.48 4.70 -26.12
CA GLN A 9 1.51 5.04 -27.16
C GLN A 9 0.16 5.45 -26.53
N PRO A 10 -0.67 6.25 -27.22
CA PRO A 10 -1.99 6.64 -26.69
C PRO A 10 -2.90 5.42 -26.39
N ILE A 11 -2.78 4.33 -27.16
CA ILE A 11 -3.37 3.02 -26.88
C ILE A 11 -2.26 2.03 -26.48
N GLY A 12 -1.32 2.50 -25.66
CA GLY A 12 -0.23 1.70 -25.11
C GLY A 12 -0.69 0.89 -23.90
N VAL A 13 0.12 -0.10 -23.52
CA VAL A 13 -0.15 -0.98 -22.37
C VAL A 13 -0.39 -0.19 -21.08
N PHE A 14 0.29 0.96 -20.91
CA PHE A 14 0.13 1.82 -19.75
C PHE A 14 -1.28 2.43 -19.66
N ASN A 15 -1.73 3.11 -20.72
CA ASN A 15 -3.05 3.73 -20.74
C ASN A 15 -4.17 2.70 -20.65
N VAL A 16 -4.03 1.58 -21.38
CA VAL A 16 -5.01 0.48 -21.32
C VAL A 16 -5.06 -0.12 -19.91
N GLY A 17 -3.91 -0.31 -19.26
CA GLY A 17 -3.84 -0.81 -17.89
C GLY A 17 -4.53 0.11 -16.88
N ILE A 18 -4.30 1.43 -16.96
CA ILE A 18 -4.95 2.42 -16.11
C ILE A 18 -6.46 2.45 -16.34
N VAL A 19 -6.91 2.48 -17.60
CA VAL A 19 -8.34 2.49 -17.93
C VAL A 19 -9.03 1.22 -17.42
N LEU A 20 -8.40 0.05 -17.63
CA LEU A 20 -8.94 -1.22 -17.16
C LEU A 20 -9.05 -1.27 -15.63
N THR A 21 -8.01 -0.84 -14.91
CA THR A 21 -8.04 -0.80 -13.43
C THR A 21 -9.07 0.20 -12.91
N ALA A 22 -9.19 1.37 -13.55
CA ALA A 22 -10.21 2.36 -13.20
C ALA A 22 -11.63 1.80 -13.39
N LEU A 23 -11.89 1.09 -14.50
CA LEU A 23 -13.18 0.43 -14.74
C LEU A 23 -13.47 -0.66 -13.70
N LEU A 24 -12.49 -1.50 -13.36
CA LEU A 24 -12.66 -2.52 -12.33
C LEU A 24 -13.01 -1.90 -10.98
N PHE A 25 -12.29 -0.86 -10.56
CA PHE A 25 -12.57 -0.14 -9.32
C PHE A 25 -13.94 0.55 -9.34
N ALA A 26 -14.35 1.15 -10.46
CA ALA A 26 -15.66 1.76 -10.60
C ALA A 26 -16.80 0.74 -10.47
N ILE A 27 -16.67 -0.42 -11.13
CA ILE A 27 -17.66 -1.51 -11.06
C ILE A 27 -17.73 -2.05 -9.63
N THR A 28 -16.59 -2.38 -9.02
CA THR A 28 -16.55 -2.88 -7.64
C THR A 28 -17.14 -1.87 -6.66
N GLY A 29 -16.80 -0.58 -6.79
CA GLY A 29 -17.37 0.49 -5.97
C GLY A 29 -18.87 0.64 -6.14
N MET A 30 -19.38 0.62 -7.38
CA MET A 30 -20.81 0.69 -7.68
C MET A 30 -21.57 -0.51 -7.10
N CYS A 31 -21.08 -1.73 -7.31
CA CYS A 31 -21.68 -2.94 -6.74
C CYS A 31 -21.67 -2.92 -5.20
N GLY A 32 -20.58 -2.43 -4.59
CA GLY A 32 -20.48 -2.24 -3.15
C GLY A 32 -21.54 -1.28 -2.61
N TYR A 33 -21.71 -0.12 -3.28
CA TYR A 33 -22.73 0.86 -2.91
C TYR A 33 -24.16 0.33 -3.10
N MET A 34 -24.43 -0.40 -4.18
CA MET A 34 -25.75 -1.02 -4.39
C MET A 34 -26.11 -2.03 -3.28
N LYS A 35 -25.13 -2.72 -2.71
CA LYS A 35 -25.35 -3.71 -1.65
C LYS A 35 -25.56 -3.09 -0.26
N TYR A 36 -24.76 -2.10 0.11
CA TYR A 36 -24.77 -1.51 1.46
C TYR A 36 -25.50 -0.15 1.56
N GLY A 37 -25.78 0.48 0.42
CA GLY A 37 -26.50 1.76 0.34
C GLY A 37 -25.83 2.85 1.19
N THR A 38 -26.65 3.56 1.96
CA THR A 38 -26.20 4.64 2.86
C THR A 38 -25.46 4.14 4.11
N ALA A 39 -25.47 2.83 4.39
CA ALA A 39 -24.74 2.23 5.51
C ALA A 39 -23.28 1.88 5.15
N ALA A 40 -22.82 2.21 3.95
CA ALA A 40 -21.44 1.98 3.52
C ALA A 40 -20.45 2.83 4.34
N GLN A 41 -19.65 2.18 5.17
CA GLN A 41 -18.51 2.73 5.89
C GLN A 41 -17.32 3.02 4.95
N GLY A 42 -16.37 3.82 5.44
CA GLY A 42 -15.23 4.34 4.66
C GLY A 42 -14.29 3.28 4.06
N SER A 43 -14.35 2.02 4.49
CA SER A 43 -13.64 0.93 3.85
C SER A 43 -14.56 -0.26 3.55
N MET A 44 -14.33 -0.90 2.40
CA MET A 44 -15.13 -2.06 1.99
C MET A 44 -15.01 -3.23 2.96
N THR A 45 -13.85 -3.44 3.58
CA THR A 45 -13.60 -4.54 4.53
C THR A 45 -14.37 -4.39 5.84
N LEU A 46 -14.69 -3.15 6.25
CA LEU A 46 -15.45 -2.87 7.47
C LEU A 46 -16.96 -3.13 7.28
N ASN A 47 -17.46 -2.97 6.05
CA ASN A 47 -18.86 -3.26 5.69
C ASN A 47 -19.18 -4.75 5.55
N ILE A 48 -18.17 -5.63 5.54
CA ILE A 48 -18.40 -7.07 5.34
C ILE A 48 -19.03 -7.67 6.61
N ALA A 49 -20.27 -8.16 6.48
CA ALA A 49 -21.05 -8.79 7.54
C ALA A 49 -20.29 -9.98 8.17
N GLU A 50 -20.16 -10.00 9.49
CA GLU A 50 -19.27 -10.96 10.20
C GLU A 50 -19.91 -12.33 10.46
N ASP A 51 -21.22 -12.43 10.28
CA ASP A 51 -22.06 -13.58 10.52
C ASP A 51 -21.97 -14.65 9.42
N GLN A 52 -21.46 -14.28 8.23
CA GLN A 52 -21.38 -15.18 7.08
C GLN A 52 -19.99 -15.82 6.94
N ILE A 53 -19.96 -17.13 6.74
CA ILE A 53 -18.71 -17.90 6.52
C ILE A 53 -17.93 -17.36 5.31
N MET A 54 -18.63 -16.97 4.23
CA MET A 54 -17.98 -16.41 3.04
C MET A 54 -17.28 -15.08 3.32
N ALA A 55 -17.85 -14.25 4.18
CA ALA A 55 -17.23 -13.00 4.60
C ALA A 55 -15.93 -13.24 5.38
N GLN A 56 -15.91 -14.24 6.26
CA GLN A 56 -14.71 -14.62 7.01
C GLN A 56 -13.61 -15.13 6.09
N ILE A 57 -13.94 -15.95 5.09
CA ILE A 57 -12.97 -16.44 4.09
C ILE A 57 -12.34 -15.26 3.33
N VAL A 58 -13.15 -14.27 2.90
CA VAL A 58 -12.64 -13.08 2.20
C VAL A 58 -11.73 -12.25 3.11
N LYS A 59 -12.10 -12.03 4.38
CA LYS A 59 -11.25 -11.32 5.35
C LYS A 59 -9.91 -12.04 5.55
N LEU A 60 -9.92 -13.37 5.63
CA LEU A 60 -8.71 -14.18 5.78
C LEU A 60 -7.83 -14.12 4.54
N LEU A 61 -8.39 -14.27 3.34
CA LEU A 61 -7.65 -14.11 2.09
C LEU A 61 -7.03 -12.71 1.98
N TYR A 62 -7.77 -11.66 2.37
CA TYR A 62 -7.27 -10.29 2.38
C TYR A 62 -6.11 -10.12 3.37
N ALA A 63 -6.21 -10.70 4.58
CA ALA A 63 -5.13 -10.71 5.56
C ALA A 63 -3.87 -11.41 5.01
N PHE A 64 -4.03 -12.54 4.30
CA PHE A 64 -2.91 -13.20 3.62
C PHE A 64 -2.27 -12.33 2.55
N VAL A 65 -3.07 -11.65 1.72
CA VAL A 65 -2.56 -10.73 0.69
C VAL A 65 -1.73 -9.61 1.31
N ILE A 66 -2.22 -8.99 2.39
CA ILE A 66 -1.48 -7.95 3.11
C ILE A 66 -0.20 -8.50 3.73
N PHE A 67 -0.28 -9.67 4.37
CA PHE A 67 0.88 -10.30 5.00
C PHE A 67 2.04 -10.51 4.03
N PHE A 68 1.75 -10.97 2.80
CA PHE A 68 2.79 -11.15 1.78
C PHE A 68 3.20 -9.85 1.09
N SER A 69 2.28 -8.89 0.92
CA SER A 69 2.54 -7.66 0.17
C SER A 69 3.27 -6.60 1.01
N TYR A 70 3.03 -6.55 2.32
CA TYR A 70 3.58 -5.54 3.22
C TYR A 70 5.13 -5.53 3.26
N PRO A 71 5.83 -6.68 3.41
CA PRO A 71 7.30 -6.71 3.37
C PRO A 71 7.86 -6.20 2.04
N LEU A 72 7.20 -6.52 0.92
CA LEU A 72 7.61 -6.08 -0.42
C LEU A 72 7.43 -4.57 -0.60
N GLN A 73 6.34 -4.00 -0.09
CA GLN A 73 6.10 -2.55 -0.14
C GLN A 73 7.06 -1.78 0.76
N ASN A 74 7.41 -2.32 1.94
CA ASN A 74 8.33 -1.67 2.87
C ASN A 74 9.81 -1.76 2.43
N PHE A 75 10.15 -2.67 1.51
CA PHE A 75 11.52 -2.82 1.01
C PHE A 75 12.04 -1.56 0.32
N VAL A 76 11.23 -0.96 -0.56
CA VAL A 76 11.63 0.22 -1.36
C VAL A 76 11.98 1.45 -0.51
N PRO A 77 11.11 1.93 0.42
CA PRO A 77 11.45 3.09 1.26
C PRO A 77 12.63 2.78 2.19
N LEU A 78 12.74 1.55 2.68
CA LEU A 78 13.83 1.13 3.54
C LEU A 78 15.18 1.17 2.81
N GLU A 79 15.25 0.64 1.59
CA GLU A 79 16.43 0.70 0.75
C GLU A 79 16.81 2.14 0.42
N LEU A 80 15.82 2.98 0.08
CA LEU A 80 16.03 4.39 -0.22
C LEU A 80 16.58 5.16 0.99
N LEU A 81 16.01 4.98 2.17
CA LEU A 81 16.47 5.63 3.41
C LEU A 81 17.86 5.12 3.83
N TRP A 82 18.08 3.81 3.70
CA TRP A 82 19.37 3.20 4.03
C TRP A 82 20.49 3.72 3.13
N MET A 83 20.30 3.70 1.80
CA MET A 83 21.31 4.14 0.85
C MET A 83 21.57 5.65 0.91
N ASN A 84 20.53 6.46 1.02
CA ASN A 84 20.66 7.91 0.90
C ASN A 84 21.03 8.60 2.23
N TYR A 85 20.55 8.11 3.37
CA TYR A 85 20.77 8.78 4.65
C TYR A 85 21.75 8.03 5.55
N ILE A 86 21.53 6.74 5.81
CA ILE A 86 22.28 6.05 6.88
C ILE A 86 23.67 5.62 6.43
N LYS A 87 23.80 5.04 5.24
CA LYS A 87 25.09 4.54 4.74
C LYS A 87 26.13 5.66 4.58
N GLN A 88 25.69 6.86 4.22
CA GLN A 88 26.56 8.03 4.04
C GLN A 88 27.12 8.58 5.38
N HIS A 89 26.34 8.49 6.46
CA HIS A 89 26.77 8.96 7.79
C HIS A 89 27.53 7.89 8.60
N MET A 90 27.54 6.64 8.14
CA MET A 90 28.10 5.49 8.85
C MET A 90 29.38 4.91 8.20
N VAL A 91 30.06 5.69 7.35
CA VAL A 91 31.23 5.26 6.56
C VAL A 91 32.38 4.77 7.45
N GLU A 92 32.57 5.35 8.64
CA GLU A 92 33.67 5.03 9.57
C GLU A 92 33.42 3.86 10.52
N TYR A 93 32.21 3.26 10.54
CA TYR A 93 31.87 2.21 11.50
C TYR A 93 32.24 0.79 11.01
N SER A 94 32.58 -0.09 11.95
CA SER A 94 32.83 -1.52 11.69
C SER A 94 31.58 -2.22 11.13
N GLU A 95 31.77 -3.15 10.18
CA GLU A 95 30.70 -3.90 9.49
C GLU A 95 29.68 -4.55 10.44
N LYS A 96 30.12 -5.02 11.62
CA LYS A 96 29.21 -5.59 12.63
C LYS A 96 28.24 -4.56 13.20
N LYS A 97 28.69 -3.31 13.40
CA LYS A 97 27.83 -2.22 13.89
C LYS A 97 26.87 -1.76 12.81
N LYS A 98 27.29 -1.76 11.54
CA LYS A 98 26.42 -1.45 10.40
C LYS A 98 25.25 -2.44 10.31
N LEU A 99 25.51 -3.75 10.45
CA LEU A 99 24.43 -4.76 10.45
C LEU A 99 23.43 -4.56 11.60
N ILE A 100 23.91 -4.30 12.82
CA ILE A 100 23.02 -4.06 13.98
C ILE A 100 22.15 -2.83 13.73
N VAL A 101 22.74 -1.74 13.23
CA VAL A 101 21.99 -0.51 12.93
C VAL A 101 20.98 -0.73 11.80
N GLU A 102 21.31 -1.54 10.80
CA GLU A 102 20.36 -1.91 9.75
C GLU A 102 19.13 -2.61 10.34
N TYR A 103 19.33 -3.64 11.16
CA TYR A 103 18.22 -4.37 11.79
C TYR A 103 17.36 -3.48 12.68
N VAL A 104 17.98 -2.67 13.54
CA VAL A 104 17.26 -1.72 14.41
C VAL A 104 16.46 -0.72 13.58
N PHE A 105 17.04 -0.20 12.49
CA PHE A 105 16.34 0.72 11.61
C PHE A 105 15.12 0.06 10.93
N ARG A 106 15.25 -1.21 10.50
CA ARG A 106 14.12 -1.97 9.95
C ARG A 106 12.98 -2.09 10.97
N GLU A 107 13.31 -2.45 12.21
CA GLU A 107 12.31 -2.58 13.28
C GLU A 107 11.63 -1.25 13.59
N VAL A 108 12.39 -0.15 13.66
CA VAL A 108 11.84 1.20 13.91
C VAL A 108 10.84 1.61 12.82
N ILE A 109 11.15 1.37 11.54
CA ILE A 109 10.20 1.68 10.45
C ILE A 109 8.91 0.89 10.62
N VAL A 110 8.99 -0.41 10.92
CA VAL A 110 7.80 -1.25 11.12
C VAL A 110 7.00 -0.77 12.33
N LEU A 111 7.67 -0.45 13.44
CA LEU A 111 7.03 0.09 14.64
C LEU A 111 6.31 1.42 14.37
N ILE A 112 6.89 2.30 13.55
CA ILE A 112 6.22 3.55 13.14
C ILE A 112 4.92 3.23 12.38
N THR A 113 4.95 2.33 11.40
CA THR A 113 3.73 1.97 10.65
C THR A 113 2.67 1.32 11.55
N TRP A 114 3.09 0.53 12.54
CA TRP A 114 2.20 -0.04 13.54
C TRP A 114 1.58 1.04 14.43
N ALA A 115 2.36 2.04 14.87
CA ALA A 115 1.86 3.18 15.63
C ALA A 115 0.83 3.98 14.83
N PHE A 116 1.07 4.21 13.53
CA PHE A 116 0.07 4.83 12.64
C PHE A 116 -1.24 4.03 12.59
N ALA A 117 -1.15 2.69 12.51
CA ALA A 117 -2.33 1.83 12.53
C ALA A 117 -3.17 1.96 13.81
N LEU A 118 -2.55 2.27 14.96
CA LEU A 118 -3.26 2.51 16.22
C LEU A 118 -3.93 3.90 16.28
N VAL A 119 -3.28 4.90 15.68
CA VAL A 119 -3.70 6.31 15.80
C VAL A 119 -4.79 6.67 14.79
N ILE A 120 -4.91 5.96 13.66
CA ILE A 120 -5.83 6.32 12.57
C ILE A 120 -7.12 5.49 12.66
N PRO A 121 -8.21 6.04 13.23
CA PRO A 121 -9.52 5.38 13.24
C PRO A 121 -10.24 5.43 11.88
N HIS A 122 -9.89 6.38 11.02
CA HIS A 122 -10.55 6.64 9.73
C HIS A 122 -9.56 6.49 8.56
N LEU A 123 -9.46 5.27 8.03
CA LEU A 123 -8.54 4.93 6.93
C LEU A 123 -8.88 5.63 5.61
N ASP A 124 -10.15 5.94 5.38
CA ASP A 124 -10.66 6.61 4.19
C ASP A 124 -10.12 8.04 4.04
N LEU A 125 -10.12 8.82 5.12
CA LEU A 125 -9.56 10.17 5.16
C LEU A 125 -8.06 10.15 4.85
N LEU A 126 -7.34 9.18 5.41
CA LEU A 126 -5.91 9.02 5.19
C LEU A 126 -5.59 8.71 3.71
N ILE A 127 -6.32 7.77 3.11
CA ILE A 127 -6.14 7.40 1.70
C ILE A 127 -6.42 8.61 0.80
N SER A 128 -7.48 9.37 1.08
CA SER A 128 -7.81 10.59 0.33
C SER A 128 -6.71 11.65 0.44
N LEU A 129 -6.18 11.87 1.65
CA LEU A 129 -5.08 12.83 1.89
C LEU A 129 -3.82 12.45 1.12
N PHE A 130 -3.36 11.21 1.22
CA PHE A 130 -2.17 10.76 0.49
C PHE A 130 -2.39 10.81 -1.03
N GLY A 131 -3.60 10.49 -1.51
CA GLY A 131 -3.95 10.65 -2.91
C GLY A 131 -3.82 12.10 -3.38
N ALA A 132 -4.42 13.04 -2.65
CA ALA A 132 -4.33 14.47 -2.96
C ALA A 132 -2.89 15.00 -2.88
N PHE A 133 -2.12 14.58 -1.87
CA PHE A 133 -0.74 14.99 -1.67
C PHE A 133 0.18 14.50 -2.79
N CYS A 134 0.10 13.22 -3.16
CA CYS A 134 0.90 12.65 -4.23
C CYS A 134 0.57 13.25 -5.60
N LEU A 135 -0.72 13.51 -5.88
CA LEU A 135 -1.14 14.18 -7.11
C LEU A 135 -0.67 15.63 -7.17
N ALA A 136 -0.60 16.34 -6.04
CA ALA A 136 -0.07 17.71 -6.00
C ALA A 136 1.45 17.77 -6.25
N SER A 137 2.17 16.67 -5.98
CA SER A 137 3.62 16.58 -6.18
C SER A 137 4.05 16.13 -7.59
N LEU A 138 3.10 15.73 -8.44
CA LEU A 138 3.32 15.24 -9.81
C LEU A 138 3.00 16.33 -10.84
#